data_AF-A0A937BNE1-F1
#
_entry.id   AF-A0A937BNE1-F1
#
_cell.length_a   1.000
_cell.length_b   1.000
_cell.length_c   1.000
_cell.angle_alpha   90.00
_cell.angle_beta   90.00
_cell.angle_gamma   90.00
#
_symmetry.space_group_name_H-M   'P 1'
#
loop_
_entity.id
_entity.type
_entity.pdbx_description
1 polymer ?
#
loop_
_entity_poly.entity_id
_entity_poly.type
_entity_poly.pdbx_seq_one_letter_code
_entity_poly.pdbx_strand_id
1 'polypeptide(L)'
;MRAFRSVVLLGFLIPGLLSAQEDVMKQVQLPEFVVSGNAKGFDLQSFMTQVMTDTTFYHAFLNTRFHPHHVRSALAVRNKKERETATLFRRGRLVREGKFAELVLDSVREGGRLRERDGDMRYLTAEMYDDVFFPKGRYVASNRIADRTLELDKSSRFEKYKSELKKFMFNPGQEIASVPLIGDKLDIFDPELVPYYDYVLNTDHRNGRMCWSFTAVAKDSVNGKHADEDDTVIKRMVTWFDMETMQVLAREYRIAHRSLFLDFDITIRVDNTVVDGELVPVRVDYKGDWDIPFKSREIVAFRLEYSGWLIVP
;
A
#
# COMPACT_ATOMS: atom_id res chain seq x y z
N MET A 1 -3.36 -23.54 49.68
CA MET A 1 -4.29 -22.66 48.96
C MET A 1 -3.48 -21.54 48.31
N ARG A 2 -3.24 -21.61 46.99
CA ARG A 2 -2.63 -20.53 46.20
C ARG A 2 -3.75 -19.78 45.49
N ALA A 3 -3.92 -18.51 45.81
CA ALA A 3 -4.92 -17.65 45.17
C ALA A 3 -4.44 -17.30 43.75
N PHE A 4 -5.24 -17.67 42.75
CA PHE A 4 -5.12 -17.21 41.37
C PHE A 4 -5.49 -15.72 41.34
N ARG A 5 -4.56 -14.85 40.92
CA ARG A 5 -4.89 -13.48 40.52
C ARG A 5 -5.21 -13.49 39.03
N SER A 6 -6.50 -13.39 38.69
CA SER A 6 -6.95 -13.11 37.34
C SER A 6 -6.43 -11.74 36.91
N VAL A 7 -5.60 -11.70 35.87
CA VAL A 7 -5.27 -10.47 35.15
C VAL A 7 -6.43 -10.21 34.19
N VAL A 8 -7.26 -9.22 34.51
CA VAL A 8 -8.22 -8.66 33.56
C VAL A 8 -7.43 -7.75 32.63
N LEU A 9 -7.28 -8.15 31.37
CA LEU A 9 -6.79 -7.27 30.32
C LEU A 9 -7.91 -6.27 29.99
N LEU A 10 -7.83 -5.06 30.53
CA LEU A 10 -8.68 -3.96 30.09
C LEU A 10 -8.18 -3.54 28.70
N GLY A 11 -8.95 -3.83 27.66
CA GLY A 11 -8.71 -3.28 26.33
C GLY A 11 -8.86 -1.76 26.39
N PHE A 12 -7.75 -1.04 26.26
CA PHE A 12 -7.79 0.41 26.07
C PHE A 12 -8.33 0.67 24.65
N LEU A 13 -9.62 1.01 24.56
CA LEU A 13 -10.18 1.71 23.41
C LEU A 13 -9.53 3.09 23.35
N ILE A 14 -8.73 3.34 22.32
CA ILE A 14 -8.10 4.63 22.06
C ILE A 14 -9.23 5.61 21.72
N PRO A 15 -9.50 6.65 22.55
CA PRO A 15 -10.68 7.52 22.40
C PRO A 15 -10.76 8.22 21.04
N GLY A 16 -9.62 8.52 20.40
CA GLY A 16 -9.56 9.16 19.08
C GLY A 16 -10.13 8.30 17.95
N LEU A 17 -9.99 6.97 18.03
CA LEU A 17 -10.48 6.05 16.98
C LEU A 17 -12.01 6.00 16.93
N LEU A 18 -12.67 6.08 18.10
CA LEU A 18 -14.14 6.11 18.21
C LEU A 18 -14.73 7.36 17.56
N SER A 19 -14.13 8.54 17.80
CA SER A 19 -14.62 9.79 17.23
C SER A 19 -14.49 9.81 15.70
N ALA A 20 -13.33 9.40 15.18
CA ALA A 20 -13.08 9.24 13.75
C ALA A 20 -14.10 8.29 13.10
N GLN A 21 -14.32 7.14 13.73
CA GLN A 21 -15.25 6.13 13.26
C GLN A 21 -16.70 6.66 13.17
N GLU A 22 -17.18 7.36 14.20
CA GLU A 22 -18.52 7.94 14.19
C GLU A 22 -18.71 8.95 13.04
N ASP A 23 -17.69 9.78 12.77
CA ASP A 23 -17.79 10.82 11.74
C ASP A 23 -17.73 10.25 10.32
N VAL A 24 -16.94 9.20 10.08
CA VAL A 24 -16.95 8.46 8.81
C VAL A 24 -18.30 7.78 8.62
N MET A 25 -18.83 7.09 9.63
CA MET A 25 -20.10 6.35 9.53
C MET A 25 -21.28 7.26 9.16
N LYS A 26 -21.29 8.52 9.59
CA LYS A 26 -22.32 9.50 9.20
C LYS A 26 -22.26 9.88 7.71
N GLN A 27 -21.13 9.67 7.05
CA GLN A 27 -20.88 10.06 5.66
C GLN A 27 -20.84 8.88 4.69
N VAL A 28 -20.73 7.63 5.17
CA VAL A 28 -20.67 6.45 4.31
C VAL A 28 -22.00 6.24 3.58
N GLN A 29 -21.92 6.24 2.25
CA GLN A 29 -23.02 5.81 1.39
C GLN A 29 -23.07 4.29 1.34
N LEU A 30 -24.24 3.72 1.64
CA LEU A 30 -24.47 2.29 1.70
C LEU A 30 -25.21 1.79 0.46
N PRO A 31 -25.01 0.51 0.06
CA PRO A 31 -25.72 -0.05 -1.06
C PRO A 31 -27.19 -0.35 -0.68
N GLU A 32 -28.09 -0.26 -1.67
CA GLU A 32 -29.55 -0.35 -1.44
C GLU A 32 -29.98 -1.64 -0.71
N PHE A 33 -29.33 -2.77 -0.98
CA PHE A 33 -29.67 -4.04 -0.31
C PHE A 33 -29.32 -4.06 1.18
N VAL A 34 -28.34 -3.25 1.62
CA VAL A 34 -28.04 -3.04 3.05
C VAL A 34 -29.09 -2.12 3.67
N VAL A 35 -29.41 -1.01 2.99
CA VAL A 35 -30.40 -0.02 3.45
C VAL A 35 -31.81 -0.61 3.55
N SER A 36 -32.17 -1.52 2.63
CA SER A 36 -33.47 -2.21 2.61
C SER A 36 -33.59 -3.34 3.65
N GLY A 37 -32.59 -3.54 4.52
CA GLY A 37 -32.61 -4.56 5.59
C GLY A 37 -32.50 -6.01 5.10
N ASN A 38 -32.18 -6.19 3.82
CA ASN A 38 -31.99 -7.52 3.22
C ASN A 38 -30.61 -8.11 3.56
N ALA A 39 -29.65 -7.26 3.96
CA ALA A 39 -28.39 -7.68 4.58
C ALA A 39 -28.56 -7.95 6.08
N LYS A 40 -29.44 -8.91 6.44
CA LYS A 40 -29.64 -9.29 7.86
C LYS A 40 -28.30 -9.68 8.49
N GLY A 41 -27.88 -8.94 9.51
CA GLY A 41 -26.64 -9.19 10.26
C GLY A 41 -25.42 -8.40 9.79
N PHE A 42 -25.54 -7.51 8.79
CA PHE A 42 -24.46 -6.59 8.46
C PHE A 42 -24.34 -5.49 9.53
N ASP A 43 -23.21 -5.45 10.23
CA ASP A 43 -22.87 -4.42 11.19
C ASP A 43 -21.86 -3.44 10.58
N LEU A 44 -22.35 -2.25 10.21
CA LEU A 44 -21.53 -1.18 9.67
C LEU A 44 -20.43 -0.75 10.65
N GLN A 45 -20.71 -0.76 11.96
CA GLN A 45 -19.72 -0.33 12.95
C GLN A 45 -18.54 -1.30 12.97
N SER A 46 -18.80 -2.60 13.13
CA SER A 46 -17.75 -3.62 13.07
C SER A 46 -17.01 -3.62 11.74
N PHE A 47 -17.72 -3.43 10.61
CA PHE A 47 -17.09 -3.30 9.30
C PHE A 47 -16.12 -2.12 9.25
N MET A 48 -16.54 -0.93 9.69
CA MET A 48 -15.68 0.25 9.68
C MET A 48 -14.48 0.10 10.63
N THR A 49 -14.67 -0.52 11.80
CA THR A 49 -13.54 -0.86 12.68
C THR A 49 -12.54 -1.77 11.95
N GLN A 50 -13.02 -2.79 11.24
CA GLN A 50 -12.17 -3.69 10.47
C GLN A 50 -11.44 -2.95 9.34
N VAL A 51 -12.12 -2.06 8.60
CA VAL A 51 -11.52 -1.25 7.54
C VAL A 51 -10.39 -0.37 8.08
N MET A 52 -10.63 0.30 9.22
CA MET A 52 -9.69 1.26 9.81
C MET A 52 -8.50 0.59 10.51
N THR A 53 -8.65 -0.65 10.96
CA THR A 53 -7.60 -1.39 11.70
C THR A 53 -6.96 -2.53 10.90
N ASP A 54 -7.35 -2.67 9.63
CA ASP A 54 -6.85 -3.75 8.76
C ASP A 54 -5.33 -3.66 8.57
N THR A 55 -4.66 -4.76 8.88
CA THR A 55 -3.23 -4.98 8.63
C THR A 55 -2.97 -6.10 7.63
N THR A 56 -4.02 -6.79 7.15
CA THR A 56 -3.89 -7.96 6.27
C THR A 56 -3.27 -7.60 4.94
N PHE A 57 -3.59 -6.42 4.39
CA PHE A 57 -2.97 -5.91 3.18
C PHE A 57 -1.44 -5.78 3.31
N TYR A 58 -0.98 -5.15 4.39
CA TYR A 58 0.44 -4.97 4.64
C TYR A 58 1.14 -6.30 4.97
N HIS A 59 0.47 -7.19 5.70
CA HIS A 59 0.96 -8.54 5.97
C HIS A 59 1.16 -9.35 4.67
N ALA A 60 0.21 -9.26 3.72
CA ALA A 60 0.37 -9.90 2.42
C ALA A 60 1.63 -9.40 1.69
N PHE A 61 1.91 -8.10 1.76
CA PHE A 61 3.17 -7.59 1.23
C PHE A 61 4.40 -8.23 1.91
N LEU A 62 4.39 -8.35 3.24
CA LEU A 62 5.50 -8.98 3.97
C LEU A 62 5.73 -10.44 3.58
N ASN A 63 4.67 -11.14 3.17
CA ASN A 63 4.75 -12.51 2.68
C ASN A 63 5.64 -12.64 1.42
N THR A 64 5.81 -11.58 0.60
CA THR A 64 6.78 -11.58 -0.53
C THR A 64 8.23 -11.63 -0.10
N ARG A 65 8.54 -11.49 1.19
CA ARG A 65 9.90 -11.64 1.72
C ARG A 65 10.04 -12.87 2.61
N PHE A 66 8.97 -13.62 2.80
CA PHE A 66 8.91 -14.72 3.75
C PHE A 66 8.66 -16.07 3.08
N HIS A 67 7.58 -16.20 2.30
CA HIS A 67 7.24 -17.46 1.64
C HIS A 67 7.97 -17.59 0.29
N PRO A 68 8.59 -18.74 -0.02
CA PRO A 68 9.14 -19.01 -1.35
C PRO A 68 8.09 -18.81 -2.45
N HIS A 69 8.51 -18.20 -3.55
CA HIS A 69 7.66 -17.92 -4.70
C HIS A 69 8.51 -17.56 -5.92
N HIS A 70 7.88 -17.47 -7.08
CA HIS A 70 8.44 -16.92 -8.30
C HIS A 70 7.95 -15.48 -8.50
N VAL A 71 8.83 -14.61 -8.98
CA VAL A 71 8.51 -13.23 -9.36
C VAL A 71 8.94 -12.96 -10.80
N ARG A 72 8.04 -12.33 -11.56
CA ARG A 72 8.35 -11.74 -12.87
C ARG A 72 8.04 -10.26 -12.81
N SER A 73 8.90 -9.45 -13.42
CA SER A 73 8.65 -8.02 -13.43
C SER A 73 9.07 -7.34 -14.74
N ALA A 74 8.40 -6.23 -15.01
CA ALA A 74 8.68 -5.34 -16.12
C ALA A 74 8.56 -3.90 -15.62
N LEU A 75 9.61 -3.11 -15.80
CA LEU A 75 9.65 -1.69 -15.54
C LEU A 75 9.95 -0.96 -16.85
N ALA A 76 9.27 0.16 -17.06
CA ALA A 76 9.49 1.06 -18.18
C ALA A 76 9.54 2.51 -17.69
N VAL A 77 10.51 3.26 -18.21
CA VAL A 77 10.65 4.70 -18.00
C VAL A 77 10.31 5.41 -19.29
N ARG A 78 9.52 6.48 -19.18
CA ARG A 78 9.11 7.35 -20.28
C ARG A 78 9.56 8.78 -20.02
N ASN A 79 9.76 9.53 -21.10
CA ASN A 79 9.95 10.98 -21.04
C ASN A 79 8.61 11.74 -21.09
N LYS A 80 8.65 13.07 -20.98
CA LYS A 80 7.46 13.96 -21.06
C LYS A 80 6.64 13.85 -22.36
N LYS A 81 7.17 13.21 -23.41
CA LYS A 81 6.47 12.94 -24.69
C LYS A 81 5.95 11.49 -24.75
N GLU A 82 5.88 10.81 -23.61
CA GLU A 82 5.49 9.41 -23.43
C GLU A 82 6.35 8.38 -24.19
N ARG A 83 7.52 8.78 -24.70
CA ARG A 83 8.43 7.86 -25.37
C ARG A 83 9.21 7.07 -24.34
N GLU A 84 9.25 5.74 -24.51
CA GLU A 84 10.07 4.85 -23.69
C GLU A 84 11.56 5.17 -23.86
N THR A 85 12.25 5.37 -22.75
CA THR A 85 13.68 5.74 -22.69
C THR A 85 14.54 4.69 -21.99
N ALA A 86 13.94 3.86 -21.15
CA ALA A 86 14.61 2.76 -20.48
C ALA A 86 13.63 1.66 -20.07
N THR A 87 14.10 0.41 -20.00
CA THR A 87 13.34 -0.74 -19.52
C THR A 87 14.19 -1.67 -18.66
N LEU A 88 13.51 -2.41 -17.78
CA LEU A 88 14.10 -3.44 -16.95
C LEU A 88 13.12 -4.60 -16.80
N PHE A 89 13.52 -5.78 -17.24
CA PHE A 89 12.79 -7.02 -17.07
C PHE A 89 13.55 -7.96 -16.15
N ARG A 90 12.87 -8.53 -15.16
CA ARG A 90 13.45 -9.54 -14.28
C ARG A 90 12.58 -10.77 -14.16
N ARG A 91 13.24 -11.90 -13.95
CA ARG A 91 12.62 -13.12 -13.42
C ARG A 91 13.49 -13.59 -12.27
N GLY A 92 12.87 -14.01 -11.20
CA GLY A 92 13.56 -14.53 -10.03
C GLY A 92 12.67 -15.36 -9.16
N ARG A 93 13.26 -15.88 -8.09
CA ARG A 93 12.60 -16.77 -7.14
C ARG A 93 13.10 -16.47 -5.75
N LEU A 94 12.18 -16.34 -4.81
CA LEU A 94 12.54 -16.33 -3.40
C LEU A 94 12.78 -17.78 -2.95
N VAL A 95 13.95 -18.03 -2.39
CA VAL A 95 14.30 -19.31 -1.78
C VAL A 95 14.42 -19.15 -0.26
N ARG A 96 14.13 -20.24 0.47
CA ARG A 96 14.24 -20.30 1.93
C ARG A 96 15.19 -21.41 2.33
N GLU A 97 16.12 -21.10 3.23
CA GLU A 97 17.01 -22.07 3.87
C GLU A 97 17.01 -21.83 5.39
N GLY A 98 16.28 -22.67 6.12
CA GLY A 98 16.06 -22.50 7.56
C GLY A 98 15.40 -21.16 7.85
N LYS A 99 16.05 -20.31 8.67
CA LYS A 99 15.56 -18.96 9.00
C LYS A 99 15.90 -17.89 7.97
N PHE A 100 16.67 -18.21 6.93
CA PHE A 100 17.10 -17.23 5.94
C PHE A 100 16.31 -17.28 4.65
N ALA A 101 16.16 -16.15 3.99
CA ALA A 101 15.59 -16.01 2.66
C ALA A 101 16.58 -15.27 1.73
N GLU A 102 16.48 -15.55 0.44
CA GLU A 102 17.24 -14.85 -0.61
C GLU A 102 16.40 -14.80 -1.88
N LEU A 103 16.38 -13.63 -2.54
CA LEU A 103 15.77 -13.49 -3.86
C LEU A 103 16.83 -13.73 -4.94
N VAL A 104 16.75 -14.88 -5.60
CA VAL A 104 17.68 -15.26 -6.67
C VAL A 104 17.11 -14.82 -8.01
N LEU A 105 17.87 -14.03 -8.78
CA LEU A 105 17.47 -13.60 -10.12
C LEU A 105 17.86 -14.65 -11.16
N ASP A 106 16.87 -15.23 -11.83
CA ASP A 106 17.08 -16.18 -12.93
C ASP A 106 17.47 -15.45 -14.23
N SER A 107 16.94 -14.24 -14.45
CA SER A 107 17.26 -13.43 -15.64
C SER A 107 17.06 -11.94 -15.39
N VAL A 108 17.93 -11.13 -16.00
CA VAL A 108 17.82 -9.66 -16.01
C VAL A 108 18.05 -9.18 -17.44
N ARG A 109 17.16 -8.32 -17.95
CA ARG A 109 17.32 -7.65 -19.24
C ARG A 109 17.05 -6.17 -19.07
N GLU A 110 18.04 -5.35 -19.41
CA GLU A 110 17.96 -3.91 -19.37
C GLU A 110 17.96 -3.33 -20.79
N GLY A 111 17.26 -2.23 -21.00
CA GLY A 111 17.23 -1.49 -22.24
C GLY A 111 17.30 0.01 -21.99
N GLY A 112 17.91 0.74 -22.93
CA GLY A 112 18.04 2.20 -22.84
C GLY A 112 18.92 2.69 -21.69
N ARG A 113 18.76 3.96 -21.30
CA ARG A 113 19.60 4.59 -20.26
C ARG A 113 18.94 4.51 -18.89
N LEU A 114 19.01 3.32 -18.28
CA LEU A 114 18.50 3.04 -16.93
C LEU A 114 19.50 3.37 -15.82
N ARG A 115 20.81 3.31 -16.13
CA ARG A 115 21.90 3.52 -15.17
C ARG A 115 22.69 4.78 -15.47
N GLU A 116 23.31 5.34 -14.43
CA GLU A 116 24.36 6.35 -14.57
C GLU A 116 25.72 5.69 -14.89
N ARG A 117 26.75 6.52 -15.06
CA ARG A 117 28.10 6.04 -15.48
C ARG A 117 28.80 5.19 -14.41
N ASP A 118 28.46 5.42 -13.15
CA ASP A 118 28.92 4.65 -11.98
C ASP A 118 28.17 3.31 -11.82
N GLY A 119 27.09 3.10 -12.58
CA GLY A 119 26.26 1.89 -12.54
C GLY A 119 25.01 2.02 -11.66
N ASP A 120 24.82 3.14 -10.96
CA ASP A 120 23.67 3.37 -10.09
C ASP A 120 22.39 3.62 -10.89
N MET A 121 21.24 3.39 -10.24
CA MET A 121 19.93 3.66 -10.85
C MET A 121 19.77 5.15 -11.14
N ARG A 122 19.44 5.47 -12.38
CA ARG A 122 19.32 6.86 -12.84
C ARG A 122 18.06 7.56 -12.32
N TYR A 123 16.98 6.82 -12.14
CA TYR A 123 15.66 7.34 -11.78
C TYR A 123 15.34 6.93 -10.34
N LEU A 124 14.91 7.88 -9.52
CA LEU A 124 14.58 7.61 -8.13
C LEU A 124 13.49 6.54 -8.01
N THR A 125 12.48 6.58 -8.88
CA THR A 125 11.39 5.60 -8.84
C THR A 125 11.87 4.19 -9.20
N ALA A 126 12.86 4.08 -10.10
CA ALA A 126 13.47 2.79 -10.45
C ALA A 126 14.36 2.26 -9.32
N GLU A 127 15.07 3.15 -8.63
CA GLU A 127 15.84 2.83 -7.43
C GLU A 127 14.94 2.33 -6.30
N MET A 128 13.85 3.05 -6.00
CA MET A 128 12.87 2.62 -5.00
C MET A 128 12.31 1.25 -5.36
N TYR A 129 11.87 1.04 -6.60
CA TYR A 129 11.42 -0.26 -7.10
C TYR A 129 12.45 -1.39 -6.88
N ASP A 130 13.73 -1.14 -7.14
CA ASP A 130 14.83 -2.11 -6.91
C ASP A 130 14.90 -2.50 -5.43
N ASP A 131 14.96 -1.51 -4.54
CA ASP A 131 15.12 -1.72 -3.11
C ASP A 131 13.91 -2.39 -2.45
N VAL A 132 12.73 -2.07 -2.97
CA VAL A 132 11.42 -2.45 -2.43
C VAL A 132 11.10 -3.91 -2.76
N PHE A 133 11.34 -4.31 -4.00
CA PHE A 133 10.91 -5.62 -4.51
C PHE A 133 12.06 -6.60 -4.79
N PHE A 134 13.30 -6.12 -4.83
CA PHE A 134 14.47 -6.94 -5.16
C PHE A 134 15.56 -6.81 -4.08
N PRO A 135 15.28 -7.24 -2.84
CA PRO A 135 16.28 -7.21 -1.77
C PRO A 135 17.54 -7.97 -2.17
N LYS A 136 18.70 -7.36 -1.88
CA LYS A 136 20.00 -7.89 -2.28
C LYS A 136 20.55 -8.81 -1.20
N GLY A 137 20.99 -10.00 -1.62
CA GLY A 137 21.63 -10.98 -0.76
C GLY A 137 20.68 -11.69 0.22
N ARG A 138 21.29 -12.45 1.13
CA ARG A 138 20.61 -13.28 2.13
C ARG A 138 20.21 -12.46 3.35
N TYR A 139 18.97 -12.63 3.81
CA TYR A 139 18.43 -11.96 5.00
C TYR A 139 17.65 -12.93 5.90
N VAL A 140 17.38 -12.54 7.15
CA VAL A 140 16.53 -13.33 8.05
C VAL A 140 15.07 -13.07 7.67
N ALA A 141 14.34 -14.12 7.31
CA ALA A 141 12.96 -13.98 6.88
C ALA A 141 12.06 -13.65 8.08
N SER A 142 11.25 -12.61 7.94
CA SER A 142 10.17 -12.28 8.85
C SER A 142 9.02 -11.68 8.05
N ASN A 143 7.79 -12.12 8.35
CA ASN A 143 6.56 -11.47 7.93
C ASN A 143 5.88 -10.69 9.07
N ARG A 144 6.58 -10.50 10.20
CA ARG A 144 6.06 -9.73 11.33
C ARG A 144 6.15 -8.24 11.03
N ILE A 145 5.03 -7.55 11.21
CA ILE A 145 4.92 -6.10 11.03
C ILE A 145 5.94 -5.34 11.89
N ALA A 146 6.14 -5.76 13.14
CA ALA A 146 7.04 -5.12 14.10
C ALA A 146 8.52 -5.16 13.69
N ASP A 147 8.94 -6.18 12.93
CA ASP A 147 10.36 -6.36 12.58
C ASP A 147 10.80 -5.38 11.48
N ARG A 148 9.86 -4.86 10.68
CA ARG A 148 10.17 -3.89 9.60
C ARG A 148 10.44 -2.48 10.10
N THR A 149 9.96 -2.14 11.30
CA THR A 149 10.16 -0.81 11.91
C THR A 149 11.64 -0.58 12.32
N LEU A 150 12.45 -1.63 12.39
CA LEU A 150 13.81 -1.62 12.91
C LEU A 150 14.93 -1.49 11.85
N GLU A 151 14.63 -1.53 10.55
CA GLU A 151 15.65 -1.43 9.47
C GLU A 151 16.06 0.01 9.12
N LEU A 152 15.53 1.02 9.83
CA LEU A 152 15.65 2.42 9.45
C LEU A 152 16.45 3.23 10.46
N ASP A 153 17.76 2.99 10.51
CA ASP A 153 18.67 4.00 11.02
C ASP A 153 20.04 3.88 10.36
N LYS A 154 20.32 4.79 9.41
CA LYS A 154 21.62 5.48 9.17
C LYS A 154 21.65 6.36 7.90
N SER A 155 21.84 7.66 8.15
CA SER A 155 22.50 8.72 7.33
C SER A 155 21.87 9.29 6.03
N SER A 156 21.93 10.64 5.93
CA SER A 156 21.48 11.59 4.88
C SER A 156 19.97 11.93 4.82
N ARG A 157 19.65 13.22 4.64
CA ARG A 157 18.27 13.75 4.51
C ARG A 157 17.52 13.12 3.33
N PHE A 158 18.24 12.82 2.26
CA PHE A 158 17.69 12.23 1.06
C PHE A 158 17.37 10.74 1.25
N GLU A 159 18.24 9.99 1.94
CA GLU A 159 17.96 8.58 2.26
C GLU A 159 16.79 8.44 3.25
N LYS A 160 16.66 9.37 4.19
CA LYS A 160 15.46 9.45 5.03
C LYS A 160 14.19 9.65 4.18
N TYR A 161 14.22 10.59 3.24
CA TYR A 161 13.11 10.83 2.31
C TYR A 161 12.78 9.58 1.46
N LYS A 162 13.79 8.89 0.90
CA LYS A 162 13.60 7.62 0.19
C LYS A 162 12.96 6.55 1.07
N SER A 163 13.47 6.40 2.29
CA SER A 163 12.92 5.46 3.27
C SER A 163 11.44 5.73 3.54
N GLU A 164 11.04 6.99 3.70
CA GLU A 164 9.64 7.33 3.90
C GLU A 164 8.78 7.07 2.67
N LEU A 165 9.27 7.37 1.46
CA LEU A 165 8.56 7.01 0.23
C LEU A 165 8.39 5.50 0.07
N LYS A 166 9.38 4.69 0.50
CA LYS A 166 9.23 3.24 0.58
C LYS A 166 8.12 2.86 1.54
N LYS A 167 8.12 3.38 2.77
CA LYS A 167 7.02 3.13 3.73
C LYS A 167 5.66 3.51 3.15
N PHE A 168 5.59 4.67 2.51
CA PHE A 168 4.41 5.19 1.85
C PHE A 168 3.86 4.23 0.78
N MET A 169 4.72 3.68 -0.07
CA MET A 169 4.33 2.70 -1.08
C MET A 169 3.85 1.36 -0.50
N PHE A 170 4.26 1.02 0.73
CA PHE A 170 3.94 -0.26 1.36
C PHE A 170 2.77 -0.22 2.33
N ASN A 171 2.54 0.90 2.99
CA ASN A 171 1.41 1.09 3.88
C ASN A 171 0.73 2.46 3.70
N PRO A 172 0.19 2.74 2.49
CA PRO A 172 -0.54 3.97 2.25
C PRO A 172 -1.80 4.01 3.13
N GLY A 173 -1.82 4.91 4.11
CA GLY A 173 -2.88 5.03 5.12
C GLY A 173 -2.40 5.20 6.56
N GLN A 174 -1.13 4.88 6.85
CA GLN A 174 -0.51 5.25 8.14
C GLN A 174 0.21 6.59 8.03
N GLU A 175 0.14 7.39 9.09
CA GLU A 175 0.83 8.68 9.20
C GLU A 175 2.35 8.55 8.90
N ILE A 176 2.90 9.47 8.11
CA ILE A 176 4.33 9.48 7.73
C ILE A 176 4.96 10.82 8.11
N ALA A 177 5.32 10.97 9.38
CA ALA A 177 5.82 12.21 10.00
C ALA A 177 7.03 12.89 9.32
N SER A 178 7.72 12.24 8.37
CA SER A 178 8.99 12.72 7.80
C SER A 178 8.95 13.10 6.32
N VAL A 179 7.81 12.99 5.62
CA VAL A 179 7.66 13.56 4.28
C VAL A 179 7.07 14.96 4.42
N PRO A 180 7.83 16.04 4.14
CA PRO A 180 7.31 17.41 4.28
C PRO A 180 5.99 17.56 3.55
N LEU A 181 4.99 18.18 4.21
CA LEU A 181 3.67 18.51 3.68
C LEU A 181 2.73 17.33 3.35
N ILE A 182 3.16 16.08 3.57
CA ILE A 182 2.39 14.87 3.22
C ILE A 182 1.99 14.05 4.44
N GLY A 183 2.82 13.98 5.48
CA GLY A 183 2.68 13.05 6.60
C GLY A 183 1.28 12.98 7.23
N ASP A 184 0.75 14.15 7.59
CA ASP A 184 -0.54 14.29 8.29
C ASP A 184 -1.74 14.06 7.36
N LYS A 185 -1.53 13.97 6.04
CA LYS A 185 -2.59 13.92 5.01
C LYS A 185 -2.85 12.52 4.46
N LEU A 186 -2.25 11.50 5.08
CA LEU A 186 -2.32 10.10 4.65
C LEU A 186 -3.34 9.27 5.42
N ASP A 187 -3.73 9.70 6.61
CA ASP A 187 -4.79 9.04 7.37
C ASP A 187 -6.15 9.59 6.95
N ILE A 188 -6.72 8.99 5.90
CA ILE A 188 -8.04 9.38 5.39
C ILE A 188 -9.17 9.23 6.40
N PHE A 189 -8.93 8.63 7.57
CA PHE A 189 -9.90 8.49 8.64
C PHE A 189 -9.63 9.45 9.81
N ASP A 190 -8.58 10.27 9.73
CA ASP A 190 -8.35 11.33 10.70
C ASP A 190 -9.58 12.28 10.74
N PRO A 191 -10.11 12.64 11.93
CA PRO A 191 -11.26 13.53 12.05
C PRO A 191 -11.11 14.85 11.28
N GLU A 192 -9.90 15.37 11.12
CA GLU A 192 -9.61 16.58 10.34
C GLU A 192 -9.73 16.34 8.83
N LEU A 193 -9.42 15.14 8.35
CA LEU A 193 -9.48 14.79 6.93
C LEU A 193 -10.84 14.25 6.50
N VAL A 194 -11.60 13.61 7.40
CA VAL A 194 -12.92 13.02 7.12
C VAL A 194 -13.87 13.95 6.34
N PRO A 195 -13.98 15.26 6.64
CA PRO A 195 -14.81 16.19 5.86
C PRO A 195 -14.43 16.30 4.37
N TYR A 196 -13.19 15.98 4.00
CA TYR A 196 -12.65 16.10 2.65
C TYR A 196 -12.89 14.87 1.78
N TYR A 197 -13.51 13.81 2.29
CA TYR A 197 -13.73 12.57 1.53
C TYR A 197 -15.20 12.16 1.44
N ASP A 198 -15.56 11.59 0.30
CA ASP A 198 -16.77 10.79 0.12
C ASP A 198 -16.43 9.32 0.31
N TYR A 199 -17.18 8.64 1.18
CA TYR A 199 -17.02 7.21 1.43
C TYR A 199 -18.21 6.44 0.85
N VAL A 200 -17.93 5.37 0.12
CA VAL A 200 -18.96 4.53 -0.50
C VAL A 200 -18.65 3.07 -0.24
N LEU A 201 -19.64 2.35 0.28
CA LEU A 201 -19.61 0.90 0.38
C LEU A 201 -20.49 0.30 -0.72
N ASN A 202 -19.94 -0.64 -1.48
CA ASN A 202 -20.66 -1.39 -2.50
C ASN A 202 -20.40 -2.89 -2.36
N THR A 203 -21.14 -3.69 -3.13
CA THR A 203 -20.78 -5.09 -3.38
C THR A 203 -20.18 -5.23 -4.76
N ASP A 204 -19.26 -6.18 -4.87
CA ASP A 204 -18.53 -6.47 -6.09
C ASP A 204 -18.21 -7.97 -6.12
N HIS A 205 -17.62 -8.43 -7.21
CA HIS A 205 -17.20 -9.80 -7.40
C HIS A 205 -15.79 -9.86 -8.01
N ARG A 206 -14.86 -10.50 -7.31
CA ARG A 206 -13.44 -10.56 -7.70
C ARG A 206 -12.89 -11.97 -7.53
N ASN A 207 -12.22 -12.48 -8.55
CA ASN A 207 -11.60 -13.82 -8.54
C ASN A 207 -12.56 -14.96 -8.12
N GLY A 208 -13.85 -14.88 -8.49
CA GLY A 208 -14.84 -15.89 -8.11
C GLY A 208 -15.43 -15.74 -6.70
N ARG A 209 -15.10 -14.65 -5.99
CA ARG A 209 -15.54 -14.36 -4.62
C ARG A 209 -16.38 -13.09 -4.59
N MET A 210 -17.47 -13.11 -3.83
CA MET A 210 -18.22 -11.91 -3.48
C MET A 210 -17.38 -11.06 -2.52
N CYS A 211 -17.34 -9.75 -2.75
CA CYS A 211 -16.55 -8.85 -1.92
C CYS A 211 -17.29 -7.54 -1.62
N TRP A 212 -16.95 -6.95 -0.47
CA TRP A 212 -17.26 -5.57 -0.15
C TRP A 212 -16.24 -4.66 -0.84
N SER A 213 -16.71 -3.66 -1.57
CA SER A 213 -15.87 -2.62 -2.16
C SER A 213 -16.04 -1.33 -1.36
N PHE A 214 -15.08 -1.01 -0.50
CA PHE A 214 -15.02 0.25 0.22
C PHE A 214 -14.21 1.26 -0.57
N THR A 215 -14.81 2.40 -0.88
CA THR A 215 -14.20 3.48 -1.67
C THR A 215 -14.13 4.75 -0.83
N ALA A 216 -12.98 5.42 -0.85
CA ALA A 216 -12.83 6.80 -0.39
C ALA A 216 -12.34 7.66 -1.56
N VAL A 217 -13.01 8.79 -1.83
CA VAL A 217 -12.66 9.73 -2.89
C VAL A 217 -12.54 11.12 -2.30
N ALA A 218 -11.45 11.83 -2.59
CA ALA A 218 -11.31 13.22 -2.18
C ALA A 218 -12.36 14.09 -2.89
N LYS A 219 -13.02 14.97 -2.15
CA LYS A 219 -14.05 15.89 -2.66
C LYS A 219 -13.41 17.03 -3.44
N ASP A 220 -14.07 17.46 -4.51
CA ASP A 220 -13.68 18.67 -5.26
C ASP A 220 -14.07 19.97 -4.51
N SER A 221 -14.96 19.88 -3.51
CA SER A 221 -15.39 21.01 -2.69
C SER A 221 -15.77 20.61 -1.27
N VAL A 222 -15.40 21.43 -0.29
CA VAL A 222 -15.76 21.28 1.12
C VAL A 222 -16.42 22.56 1.60
N ASN A 223 -17.60 22.45 2.23
CA ASN A 223 -18.38 23.59 2.74
C ASN A 223 -18.63 24.71 1.70
N GLY A 224 -18.87 24.34 0.44
CA GLY A 224 -19.13 25.28 -0.66
C GLY A 224 -17.90 26.01 -1.20
N LYS A 225 -16.70 25.66 -0.75
CA LYS A 225 -15.42 26.15 -1.30
C LYS A 225 -14.72 25.02 -2.05
N HIS A 226 -13.97 25.35 -3.09
CA HIS A 226 -13.10 24.37 -3.75
C HIS A 226 -12.11 23.82 -2.72
N ALA A 227 -11.97 22.50 -2.64
CA ALA A 227 -10.96 21.88 -1.80
C ALA A 227 -9.58 22.23 -2.36
N ASP A 228 -8.61 22.58 -1.52
CA ASP A 228 -7.26 22.80 -2.00
C ASP A 228 -6.67 21.46 -2.46
N GLU A 229 -5.92 21.45 -3.56
CA GLU A 229 -5.18 20.25 -3.98
C GLU A 229 -4.22 19.79 -2.90
N ASP A 230 -3.77 20.73 -2.05
CA ASP A 230 -2.94 20.48 -0.89
C ASP A 230 -3.69 19.86 0.29
N ASP A 231 -5.02 19.98 0.42
CA ASP A 231 -5.73 19.49 1.62
C ASP A 231 -5.72 17.96 1.74
N THR A 232 -5.57 17.25 0.61
CA THR A 232 -5.57 15.78 0.56
C THR A 232 -4.45 15.26 -0.32
N VAL A 233 -3.82 14.15 0.05
CA VAL A 233 -2.80 13.49 -0.78
C VAL A 233 -3.33 12.21 -1.43
N ILE A 234 -4.15 11.45 -0.71
CA ILE A 234 -4.88 10.31 -1.27
C ILE A 234 -6.08 10.87 -2.02
N LYS A 235 -6.10 10.74 -3.35
CA LYS A 235 -7.23 11.22 -4.18
C LYS A 235 -8.30 10.17 -4.32
N ARG A 236 -7.91 8.90 -4.33
CA ARG A 236 -8.82 7.75 -4.37
C ARG A 236 -8.20 6.55 -3.69
N MET A 237 -8.99 5.86 -2.87
CA MET A 237 -8.67 4.53 -2.36
C MET A 237 -9.87 3.61 -2.61
N VAL A 238 -9.62 2.41 -3.12
CA VAL A 238 -10.62 1.34 -3.14
C VAL A 238 -10.03 0.09 -2.53
N THR A 239 -10.74 -0.50 -1.59
CA THR A 239 -10.38 -1.77 -0.98
C THR A 239 -11.48 -2.78 -1.20
N TRP A 240 -11.10 -3.96 -1.68
CA TRP A 240 -12.00 -5.10 -1.84
C TRP A 240 -11.74 -6.11 -0.74
N PHE A 241 -12.72 -6.27 0.16
CA PHE A 241 -12.68 -7.22 1.27
C PHE A 241 -13.51 -8.46 0.90
N ASP A 242 -12.94 -9.65 1.07
CA ASP A 242 -13.71 -10.89 0.99
C ASP A 242 -14.88 -10.86 1.98
N MET A 243 -16.10 -11.19 1.54
CA MET A 243 -17.29 -11.08 2.41
C MET A 243 -17.29 -12.09 3.56
N GLU A 244 -16.60 -13.21 3.43
CA GLU A 244 -16.58 -14.28 4.44
C GLU A 244 -15.43 -14.08 5.42
N THR A 245 -14.24 -13.72 4.93
CA THR A 245 -13.02 -13.65 5.74
C THR A 245 -12.57 -12.24 6.10
N MET A 246 -13.15 -11.21 5.46
CA MET A 246 -12.71 -9.81 5.56
C MET A 246 -11.25 -9.57 5.16
N GLN A 247 -10.60 -10.53 4.48
CA GLN A 247 -9.25 -10.36 3.95
C GLN A 247 -9.27 -9.41 2.74
N VAL A 248 -8.23 -8.59 2.60
CA VAL A 248 -8.09 -7.66 1.47
C VAL A 248 -7.68 -8.39 0.20
N LEU A 249 -8.65 -8.69 -0.66
CA LEU A 249 -8.44 -9.33 -1.96
C LEU A 249 -7.72 -8.41 -2.96
N ALA A 250 -7.95 -7.10 -2.85
CA ALA A 250 -7.24 -6.11 -3.64
C ALA A 250 -7.32 -4.74 -2.99
N ARG A 251 -6.35 -3.89 -3.35
CA ARG A 251 -6.41 -2.46 -3.04
C ARG A 251 -5.86 -1.63 -4.19
N GLU A 252 -6.52 -0.51 -4.45
CA GLU A 252 -6.12 0.48 -5.43
C GLU A 252 -6.01 1.85 -4.77
N TYR A 253 -4.95 2.56 -5.10
CA TYR A 253 -4.72 3.94 -4.68
C TYR A 253 -4.45 4.82 -5.89
N ARG A 254 -5.02 6.02 -5.89
CA ARG A 254 -4.49 7.18 -6.62
C ARG A 254 -4.04 8.22 -5.60
N ILE A 255 -2.80 8.63 -5.72
CA ILE A 255 -2.15 9.53 -4.78
C ILE A 255 -1.52 10.64 -5.60
N ALA A 256 -1.92 11.87 -5.34
CA ALA A 256 -1.41 13.02 -6.06
C ALA A 256 -1.17 14.18 -5.11
N HIS A 257 -0.12 14.94 -5.38
CA HIS A 257 0.23 16.16 -4.68
C HIS A 257 0.94 17.10 -5.63
N ARG A 258 0.72 18.40 -5.46
CA ARG A 258 1.30 19.42 -6.32
C ARG A 258 1.77 20.60 -5.48
N SER A 259 3.07 20.85 -5.47
CA SER A 259 3.67 21.95 -4.70
C SER A 259 4.87 22.55 -5.44
N LEU A 260 5.39 23.68 -4.96
CA LEU A 260 6.58 24.29 -5.57
C LEU A 260 7.82 23.37 -5.57
N PHE A 261 7.88 22.39 -4.65
CA PHE A 261 9.07 21.58 -4.41
C PHE A 261 8.84 20.07 -4.59
N LEU A 262 7.64 19.61 -4.90
CA LEU A 262 7.38 18.19 -5.13
C LEU A 262 6.01 18.01 -5.78
N ASP A 263 6.02 17.53 -7.03
CA ASP A 263 4.80 17.14 -7.74
C ASP A 263 4.82 15.64 -8.02
N PHE A 264 3.71 14.96 -7.76
CA PHE A 264 3.52 13.60 -8.22
C PHE A 264 2.06 13.24 -8.46
N ASP A 265 1.83 12.30 -9.37
CA ASP A 265 0.56 11.58 -9.55
C ASP A 265 0.86 10.09 -9.74
N ILE A 266 0.39 9.28 -8.81
CA ILE A 266 0.75 7.88 -8.67
C ILE A 266 -0.52 7.05 -8.58
N THR A 267 -0.55 5.95 -9.33
CA THR A 267 -1.55 4.90 -9.19
C THR A 267 -0.87 3.60 -8.80
N ILE A 268 -1.34 2.98 -7.73
CA ILE A 268 -0.88 1.67 -7.26
C ILE A 268 -2.08 0.73 -7.24
N ARG A 269 -1.93 -0.46 -7.80
CA ARG A 269 -2.92 -1.54 -7.69
C ARG A 269 -2.23 -2.80 -7.23
N VAL A 270 -2.79 -3.43 -6.21
CA VAL A 270 -2.33 -4.71 -5.68
C VAL A 270 -3.51 -5.67 -5.67
N ASP A 271 -3.31 -6.84 -6.28
CA ASP A 271 -4.24 -7.95 -6.24
C ASP A 271 -3.60 -9.08 -5.41
N ASN A 272 -4.38 -9.65 -4.49
CA ASN A 272 -4.00 -10.74 -3.59
C ASN A 272 -4.83 -12.00 -3.88
N THR A 273 -4.34 -13.13 -3.36
CA THR A 273 -5.08 -14.39 -3.28
C THR A 273 -4.78 -15.07 -1.96
N VAL A 274 -5.58 -16.08 -1.59
CA VAL A 274 -5.30 -16.96 -0.46
C VAL A 274 -4.65 -18.25 -0.98
N VAL A 275 -3.52 -18.64 -0.40
CA VAL A 275 -2.85 -19.94 -0.64
C VAL A 275 -2.61 -20.57 0.72
N ASP A 276 -3.08 -21.80 0.93
CA ASP A 276 -2.96 -22.55 2.20
C ASP A 276 -3.31 -21.74 3.46
N GLY A 277 -4.31 -20.85 3.35
CA GLY A 277 -4.78 -19.98 4.44
C GLY A 277 -4.06 -18.63 4.57
N GLU A 278 -2.94 -18.45 3.88
CA GLU A 278 -2.16 -17.20 3.88
C GLU A 278 -2.57 -16.26 2.73
N LEU A 279 -2.73 -14.98 3.06
CA LEU A 279 -2.97 -13.93 2.07
C LEU A 279 -1.63 -13.54 1.42
N VAL A 280 -1.54 -13.66 0.10
CA VAL A 280 -0.30 -13.41 -0.65
C VAL A 280 -0.58 -12.58 -1.92
N PRO A 281 0.33 -11.67 -2.34
CA PRO A 281 0.16 -10.92 -3.57
C PRO A 281 0.24 -11.82 -4.80
N VAL A 282 -0.54 -11.51 -5.82
CA VAL A 282 -0.42 -12.12 -7.15
C VAL A 282 0.06 -11.10 -8.18
N ARG A 283 -0.28 -9.82 -7.98
CA ARG A 283 0.08 -8.77 -8.91
C ARG A 283 0.20 -7.42 -8.21
N VAL A 284 1.22 -6.66 -8.62
CA VAL A 284 1.41 -5.27 -8.24
C VAL A 284 1.61 -4.47 -9.52
N ASP A 285 0.74 -3.50 -9.79
CA ASP A 285 0.92 -2.49 -10.83
C ASP A 285 1.20 -1.14 -10.18
N TYR A 286 2.16 -0.43 -10.75
CA TYR A 286 2.50 0.93 -10.39
C TYR A 286 2.60 1.78 -11.64
N LYS A 287 2.05 2.99 -11.58
CA LYS A 287 2.30 4.06 -12.53
C LYS A 287 2.53 5.33 -11.74
N GLY A 288 3.67 5.98 -11.94
CA GLY A 288 4.01 7.22 -11.26
C GLY A 288 4.52 8.23 -12.25
N ASP A 289 4.07 9.46 -12.08
CA ASP A 289 4.63 10.66 -12.67
C ASP A 289 5.20 11.51 -11.54
N TRP A 290 6.50 11.77 -11.55
CA TRP A 290 7.20 12.51 -10.50
C TRP A 290 7.96 13.69 -11.09
N ASP A 291 7.73 14.89 -10.58
CA ASP A 291 8.59 16.06 -10.80
C ASP A 291 9.29 16.41 -9.49
N ILE A 292 10.55 15.99 -9.36
CA ILE A 292 11.36 16.15 -8.16
C ILE A 292 12.36 17.29 -8.41
N PRO A 293 12.55 18.24 -7.48
CA PRO A 293 13.51 19.32 -7.63
C PRO A 293 14.90 18.80 -7.98
N PHE A 294 15.56 19.48 -8.91
CA PHE A 294 16.90 19.15 -9.39
C PHE A 294 17.03 17.79 -10.10
N LYS A 295 15.91 17.11 -10.39
CA LYS A 295 15.84 15.90 -11.23
C LYS A 295 14.99 16.16 -12.46
N SER A 296 15.11 15.29 -13.46
CA SER A 296 14.19 15.32 -14.61
C SER A 296 12.90 14.62 -14.21
N ARG A 297 11.74 15.15 -14.63
CA ARG A 297 10.45 14.48 -14.46
C ARG A 297 10.52 13.01 -14.88
N GLU A 298 10.10 12.12 -14.00
CA GLU A 298 10.19 10.67 -14.15
C GLU A 298 8.78 10.10 -14.34
N ILE A 299 8.51 9.57 -15.54
CA ILE A 299 7.27 8.83 -15.81
C ILE A 299 7.63 7.35 -15.80
N VAL A 300 7.36 6.67 -14.70
CA VAL A 300 7.78 5.28 -14.47
C VAL A 300 6.57 4.40 -14.24
N ALA A 301 6.52 3.28 -14.94
CA ALA A 301 5.53 2.25 -14.72
C ALA A 301 6.22 0.91 -14.50
N PHE A 302 5.74 0.14 -13.54
CA PHE A 302 6.20 -1.23 -13.38
C PHE A 302 5.05 -2.18 -13.02
N ARG A 303 5.25 -3.45 -13.36
CA ARG A 303 4.39 -4.55 -12.97
C ARG A 303 5.23 -5.66 -12.35
N LEU A 304 4.74 -6.23 -11.26
CA LEU A 304 5.23 -7.49 -10.71
C LEU A 304 4.10 -8.52 -10.73
N GLU A 305 4.45 -9.75 -11.08
CA GLU A 305 3.58 -10.92 -11.05
C GLU A 305 4.23 -11.98 -10.19
N TYR A 306 3.49 -12.47 -9.20
CA TYR A 306 3.93 -13.48 -8.24
C TYR A 306 3.19 -14.79 -8.50
N SER A 307 3.90 -15.92 -8.37
CA SER A 307 3.33 -17.25 -8.63
C SER A 307 4.08 -18.35 -7.90
N GLY A 308 3.51 -19.55 -7.82
CA GLY A 308 4.16 -20.72 -7.22
C GLY A 308 4.50 -20.52 -5.74
N TRP A 309 3.60 -19.88 -4.99
CA TRP A 309 3.72 -19.69 -3.55
C TRP A 309 3.82 -21.04 -2.85
N LEU A 310 4.83 -21.20 -2.00
CA LEU A 310 4.98 -22.33 -1.08
C LEU A 310 4.84 -21.79 0.33
N ILE A 311 3.72 -22.05 0.99
CA ILE A 311 3.52 -21.59 2.36
C ILE A 311 4.41 -22.40 3.29
N VAL A 312 5.23 -21.68 4.06
CA VAL A 312 6.15 -22.26 5.03
C VAL A 312 5.73 -21.79 6.43
N PRO A 313 5.78 -22.68 7.44
CA PRO A 313 5.38 -22.35 8.80
C PRO A 313 6.33 -21.34 9.48
#